data_AF-A0A9P5Z1K0-F1
#
_entry.id   AF-A0A9P5Z1K0-F1
#
_cell.length_a   1.000
_cell.length_b   1.000
_cell.length_c   1.000
_cell.angle_alpha   90.00
_cell.angle_beta   90.00
_cell.angle_gamma   90.00
#
_symmetry.space_group_name_H-M   'P 1'
#
loop_
_entity.id
_entity.type
_entity.pdbx_description
1 polymer ?
#
loop_
_entity_poly.entity_id
_entity_poly.type
_entity_poly.pdbx_seq_one_letter_code
_entity_poly.pdbx_strand_id
1 'polypeptide(L)'
;MAKGIFPQMSISDIANALAGWGISVSPEQLKSPTPDFVEGVYCACLQQVTDLNHDSLREPVENALNASQAEDKDLYAAALTTNIILYHLTRFAKAARVEDFNSRDLFSPERERTIVLLSAFINFVKFTEQYCDVFLKELRERSDALIIQRDDAAEQLNDVKQKLEELKTRITRDQPVCDRLIGENTALTSTMFITKDAQQKAIGDVEQYKANRTELLKRKQALSGEIQAVEDAITRTRSRIVQSPERIKKTILVMSTTLTEDKKTVALHENKARDLQAKINALHNIEKDVRGCIEQIQTIEREVQSLEVSQKALGQLRNLLDEKIIERNELRSRQELNLRKLKNMRKRKKFQVNKRSSASKRNMMRWTWNEKKMISKSRKYEKKQVRWKPR
;
A
#
# COMPACT_ATOMS: atom_id res chain seq x y z
N MET A 1 54.54 124.01 -36.11
CA MET A 1 54.73 122.54 -36.15
C MET A 1 56.14 122.20 -35.70
N ALA A 2 56.29 121.27 -34.76
CA ALA A 2 57.60 120.87 -34.25
C ALA A 2 58.39 120.16 -35.37
N LYS A 3 59.52 120.73 -35.78
CA LYS A 3 60.46 120.09 -36.71
C LYS A 3 60.98 118.80 -36.06
N GLY A 4 60.75 117.64 -36.69
CA GLY A 4 61.45 116.39 -36.34
C GLY A 4 60.60 115.16 -35.95
N ILE A 5 59.26 115.22 -36.00
CA ILE A 5 58.42 114.05 -35.63
C ILE A 5 58.25 113.05 -36.79
N PHE A 6 58.20 113.54 -38.03
CA PHE A 6 58.12 112.75 -39.25
C PHE A 6 58.89 113.46 -40.37
N PRO A 7 59.46 112.73 -41.35
CA PRO A 7 60.21 113.34 -42.44
C PRO A 7 59.26 114.11 -43.37
N GLN A 8 59.62 115.35 -43.71
CA GLN A 8 58.91 116.09 -44.74
C GLN A 8 59.29 115.53 -46.11
N MET A 9 58.31 114.99 -46.83
CA MET A 9 58.53 114.34 -48.11
C MET A 9 58.52 115.35 -49.27
N SER A 10 59.25 115.05 -50.33
CA SER A 10 59.17 115.83 -51.57
C SER A 10 57.87 115.53 -52.32
N ILE A 11 57.43 116.43 -53.20
CA ILE A 11 56.21 116.24 -54.02
C ILE A 11 56.28 114.93 -54.82
N SER A 12 57.46 114.57 -55.34
CA SER A 12 57.67 113.31 -56.06
C SER A 12 57.55 112.09 -55.15
N ASP A 13 58.06 112.16 -53.93
CA ASP A 13 57.98 111.03 -52.99
C ASP A 13 56.54 110.82 -52.50
N ILE A 14 55.80 111.91 -52.28
CA ILE A 14 54.37 111.87 -51.93
C ILE A 14 53.59 111.20 -53.07
N ALA A 15 53.79 111.65 -54.31
CA ALA A 15 53.11 111.08 -55.47
C ALA A 15 53.43 109.59 -55.64
N ASN A 16 54.70 109.19 -55.48
CA ASN A 16 55.12 107.80 -55.58
C ASN A 16 54.53 106.91 -54.47
N ALA A 17 54.47 107.42 -53.23
CA ALA A 17 53.89 106.69 -52.10
C ALA A 17 52.38 106.49 -52.29
N LEU A 18 51.66 107.53 -52.69
CA LEU A 18 50.21 107.47 -52.96
C LEU A 18 49.90 106.55 -54.15
N ALA A 19 50.72 106.59 -55.20
CA ALA A 19 50.60 105.67 -56.33
C ALA A 19 50.79 104.20 -55.92
N GLY A 20 51.63 103.93 -54.92
CA GLY A 20 51.79 102.61 -54.31
C GLY A 20 50.50 102.04 -53.72
N TRP A 21 49.58 102.91 -53.29
CA TRP A 21 48.26 102.55 -52.77
C TRP A 21 47.14 102.65 -53.83
N GLY A 22 47.50 102.79 -55.10
CA GLY A 22 46.54 102.96 -56.20
C GLY A 22 45.91 104.36 -56.29
N ILE A 23 46.40 105.33 -55.51
CA ILE A 23 45.91 106.71 -55.52
C ILE A 23 46.73 107.50 -56.55
N SER A 24 46.15 107.72 -57.74
CA SER A 24 46.80 108.48 -58.80
C SER A 24 46.76 109.97 -58.51
N VAL A 25 47.93 110.59 -58.28
CA VAL A 25 48.05 112.03 -57.98
C VAL A 25 48.96 112.73 -59.00
N SER A 26 48.45 113.79 -59.60
CA SER A 26 49.25 114.68 -60.46
C SER A 26 50.13 115.62 -59.60
N PRO A 27 51.39 115.88 -60.00
CA PRO A 27 52.23 116.89 -59.35
C PRO A 27 51.62 118.30 -59.35
N GLU A 28 50.70 118.59 -60.28
CA GLU A 28 50.00 119.87 -60.37
C GLU A 28 48.92 119.99 -59.28
N GLN A 29 48.21 118.90 -58.98
CA GLN A 29 47.22 118.85 -57.88
C GLN A 29 47.88 119.08 -56.51
N LEU A 30 49.14 118.66 -56.35
CA LEU A 30 49.92 118.92 -55.13
C LEU A 30 50.46 120.36 -55.07
N LYS A 31 50.59 121.07 -56.20
CA LYS A 31 50.97 122.48 -56.24
C LYS A 31 49.79 123.40 -55.95
N SER A 32 48.60 123.03 -56.40
CA SER A 32 47.34 123.75 -56.16
C SER A 32 46.27 122.76 -55.68
N PRO A 33 46.24 122.43 -54.38
CA PRO A 33 45.29 121.46 -53.84
C PRO A 33 43.87 122.00 -53.91
N THR A 34 42.95 121.20 -54.45
CA THR A 34 41.50 121.48 -54.40
C THR A 34 40.86 120.73 -53.22
N PRO A 35 39.75 121.23 -52.66
CA PRO A 35 39.05 120.54 -51.57
C PRO A 35 38.71 119.08 -51.89
N ASP A 36 38.11 118.83 -53.06
CA ASP A 36 37.72 117.47 -53.49
C ASP A 36 38.93 116.53 -53.60
N PHE A 37 40.08 117.04 -54.07
CA PHE A 37 41.31 116.26 -54.15
C PHE A 37 41.83 115.88 -52.77
N VAL A 38 41.87 116.86 -51.86
CA VAL A 38 42.39 116.66 -50.50
C VAL A 38 41.47 115.73 -49.70
N GLU A 39 40.15 115.90 -49.80
CA GLU A 39 39.17 114.99 -49.21
C GLU A 39 39.36 113.57 -49.72
N GLY A 40 39.43 113.37 -51.04
CA GLY A 40 39.63 112.05 -51.62
C GLY A 40 40.92 111.36 -51.15
N VAL A 41 42.04 112.08 -51.14
CA VAL A 41 43.33 111.53 -50.71
C VAL A 41 43.36 111.26 -49.20
N TYR A 42 42.84 112.17 -48.37
CA TYR A 42 42.81 111.98 -46.92
C TYR A 42 41.89 110.84 -46.52
N CYS A 43 40.70 110.74 -47.13
CA CYS A 43 39.80 109.61 -46.94
C CYS A 43 40.43 108.30 -47.39
N ALA A 44 41.16 108.27 -48.51
CA ALA A 44 41.87 107.08 -48.95
C ALA A 44 42.97 106.66 -47.96
N CYS A 45 43.76 107.61 -47.41
CA CYS A 45 44.73 107.30 -46.36
C CYS A 45 44.06 106.80 -45.06
N LEU A 46 42.93 107.36 -44.68
CA LEU A 46 42.13 106.90 -43.53
C LEU A 46 41.61 105.47 -43.76
N GLN A 47 41.14 105.18 -44.97
CA GLN A 47 40.63 103.88 -45.36
C GLN A 47 41.69 102.79 -45.23
N GLN A 48 42.95 103.07 -45.60
CA GLN A 48 44.05 102.10 -45.47
C GLN A 48 44.28 101.61 -44.03
N VAL A 49 43.99 102.44 -43.01
CA VAL A 49 44.24 102.09 -41.61
C VAL A 49 42.99 101.61 -40.88
N THR A 50 41.83 102.10 -41.28
CA THR A 50 40.58 101.92 -40.50
C THR A 50 39.48 101.17 -41.24
N ASP A 51 39.67 100.87 -42.54
CA ASP A 51 38.64 100.34 -43.44
C ASP A 51 37.39 101.26 -43.55
N LEU A 52 37.47 102.52 -43.07
CA LEU A 52 36.39 103.51 -43.15
C LEU A 52 36.43 104.27 -44.48
N ASN A 53 35.29 104.38 -45.15
CA ASN A 53 35.08 105.18 -46.34
C ASN A 53 33.65 105.77 -46.35
N HIS A 54 33.29 106.54 -47.38
CA HIS A 54 31.95 107.11 -47.46
C HIS A 54 30.84 106.05 -47.50
N ASP A 55 31.09 104.90 -48.15
CA ASP A 55 30.10 103.82 -48.27
C ASP A 55 29.88 103.08 -46.95
N SER A 56 30.94 102.81 -46.18
CA SER A 56 30.85 102.13 -44.88
C SER A 56 30.22 102.99 -43.79
N LEU A 57 30.25 104.32 -43.96
CA LEU A 57 29.56 105.26 -43.08
C LEU A 57 28.08 105.47 -43.44
N ARG A 58 27.64 105.07 -44.65
CA ARG A 58 26.27 105.31 -45.15
C ARG A 58 25.21 104.70 -44.23
N GLU A 59 25.32 103.40 -43.93
CA GLU A 59 24.36 102.70 -43.08
C GLU A 59 24.36 103.21 -41.62
N PRO A 60 25.51 103.37 -40.94
CA PRO A 60 25.54 104.00 -39.62
C PRO A 60 24.91 105.39 -39.57
N VAL A 61 25.15 106.22 -40.59
CA VAL A 61 24.57 107.56 -40.71
C VAL A 61 23.05 107.50 -40.89
N GLU A 62 22.56 106.64 -41.79
CA GLU A 62 21.13 106.42 -41.98
C GLU A 62 20.47 105.93 -40.70
N ASN A 63 21.07 104.96 -39.99
CA ASN A 63 20.56 104.46 -38.72
C ASN A 63 20.50 105.54 -37.65
N ALA A 64 21.53 106.40 -37.55
CA ALA A 64 21.56 107.52 -36.61
C ALA A 64 20.48 108.57 -36.93
N LEU A 65 20.29 108.91 -38.22
CA LEU A 65 19.24 109.83 -38.66
C LEU A 65 17.85 109.24 -38.45
N ASN A 66 17.68 107.94 -38.68
CA ASN A 66 16.43 107.23 -38.45
C ASN A 66 16.03 107.24 -36.98
N ALA A 67 17.00 107.07 -36.08
CA ALA A 67 16.80 107.19 -34.63
C ALA A 67 16.56 108.64 -34.16
N SER A 68 16.88 109.64 -34.98
CA SER A 68 16.65 111.05 -34.66
C SER A 68 15.19 111.47 -34.91
N GLN A 69 14.71 112.46 -34.14
CA GLN A 69 13.39 113.07 -34.31
C GLN A 69 13.35 114.15 -35.41
N ALA A 70 14.39 114.27 -36.25
CA ALA A 70 14.42 115.26 -37.32
C ALA A 70 13.40 114.92 -38.42
N GLU A 71 12.64 115.92 -38.87
CA GLU A 71 11.63 115.78 -39.92
C GLU A 71 12.27 115.67 -41.31
N ASP A 72 13.26 116.53 -41.62
CA ASP A 72 13.94 116.55 -42.92
C ASP A 72 15.31 115.85 -42.89
N LYS A 73 15.29 114.52 -42.74
CA LYS A 73 16.51 113.69 -42.56
C LYS A 73 17.49 113.79 -43.72
N ASP A 74 16.99 113.90 -44.96
CA ASP A 74 17.82 113.95 -46.17
C ASP A 74 18.66 115.22 -46.27
N LEU A 75 18.19 116.35 -45.71
CA LEU A 75 18.94 117.60 -45.69
C LEU A 75 20.21 117.50 -44.83
N TYR A 76 20.19 116.67 -43.78
CA TYR A 76 21.30 116.53 -42.84
C TYR A 76 22.27 115.39 -43.18
N ALA A 77 21.90 114.48 -44.09
CA ALA A 77 22.69 113.29 -44.41
C ALA A 77 24.11 113.61 -44.90
N ALA A 78 24.23 114.56 -45.83
CA ALA A 78 25.53 115.00 -46.34
C ALA A 78 26.36 115.68 -45.24
N ALA A 79 25.76 116.64 -44.52
CA ALA A 79 26.45 117.38 -43.46
C ALA A 79 26.92 116.46 -42.31
N LEU A 80 26.10 115.48 -41.92
CA LEU A 80 26.44 114.51 -40.88
C LEU A 80 27.58 113.59 -41.33
N THR A 81 27.52 113.07 -42.56
CA THR A 81 28.59 112.25 -43.15
C THR A 81 29.91 113.01 -43.16
N THR A 82 29.92 114.24 -43.66
CA THR A 82 31.14 115.07 -43.69
C THR A 82 31.68 115.38 -42.29
N ASN A 83 30.82 115.63 -41.31
CA ASN A 83 31.24 115.84 -39.92
C ASN A 83 31.86 114.59 -39.29
N ILE A 84 31.30 113.40 -39.57
CA ILE A 84 31.84 112.13 -39.09
C ILE A 84 33.20 111.87 -39.74
N ILE A 85 33.34 112.11 -41.04
CA ILE A 85 34.61 111.98 -41.74
C ILE A 85 35.64 112.95 -41.16
N LEU A 86 35.28 114.22 -40.96
CA LEU A 86 36.17 115.20 -40.32
C LEU A 86 36.60 114.76 -38.91
N TYR A 87 35.68 114.18 -38.14
CA TYR A 87 35.97 113.61 -36.82
C TYR A 87 37.01 112.48 -36.91
N HIS A 88 36.83 111.55 -37.85
CA HIS A 88 37.77 110.45 -38.06
C HIS A 88 39.12 110.93 -38.60
N LEU A 89 39.14 111.87 -39.54
CA LEU A 89 40.36 112.50 -40.06
C LEU A 89 41.12 113.25 -38.98
N THR A 90 40.43 113.95 -38.07
CA THR A 90 41.08 114.62 -36.93
C THR A 90 41.75 113.61 -35.99
N ARG A 91 41.09 112.47 -35.72
CA ARG A 91 41.67 111.39 -34.91
C ARG A 91 42.85 110.71 -35.61
N PHE A 92 42.72 110.49 -36.91
CA PHE A 92 43.78 109.95 -37.75
C PHE A 92 45.00 110.89 -37.77
N ALA A 93 44.77 112.19 -37.92
CA ALA A 93 45.82 113.20 -37.87
C ALA A 93 46.53 113.22 -36.52
N LYS A 94 45.80 113.15 -35.41
CA LYS A 94 46.39 113.01 -34.06
C LYS A 94 47.24 111.74 -33.93
N ALA A 95 46.78 110.61 -34.46
CA ALA A 95 47.55 109.37 -34.48
C ALA A 95 48.84 109.52 -35.32
N ALA A 96 48.78 110.26 -36.43
CA ALA A 96 49.92 110.66 -37.25
C ALA A 96 50.76 111.82 -36.64
N ARG A 97 50.51 112.21 -35.38
CA ARG A 97 51.20 113.28 -34.65
C ARG A 97 50.98 114.70 -35.17
N VAL A 98 49.82 114.96 -35.76
CA VAL A 98 49.33 116.29 -36.11
C VAL A 98 48.17 116.66 -35.18
N GLU A 99 48.42 117.56 -34.22
CA GLU A 99 47.45 117.92 -33.19
C GLU A 99 46.46 119.02 -33.62
N ASP A 100 46.83 119.82 -34.61
CA ASP A 100 46.13 121.05 -35.03
C ASP A 100 45.31 120.88 -36.32
N PHE A 101 45.01 119.65 -36.71
CA PHE A 101 44.15 119.36 -37.87
C PHE A 101 42.73 119.92 -37.66
N ASN A 102 42.18 120.60 -38.67
CA ASN A 102 40.87 121.24 -38.57
C ASN A 102 40.14 121.27 -39.93
N SER A 103 38.89 121.76 -39.93
CA SER A 103 38.04 121.77 -41.15
C SER A 103 38.61 122.59 -42.31
N ARG A 104 39.47 123.60 -42.07
CA ARG A 104 40.10 124.36 -43.16
C ARG A 104 41.02 123.49 -44.00
N ASP A 105 41.60 122.46 -43.41
CA ASP A 105 42.50 121.54 -44.10
C ASP A 105 41.78 120.70 -45.16
N LEU A 106 40.46 120.59 -45.03
CA LEU A 106 39.59 119.90 -45.95
C LEU A 106 38.95 120.87 -46.97
N PHE A 107 38.33 121.95 -46.48
CA PHE A 107 37.52 122.84 -47.33
C PHE A 107 38.29 123.99 -47.97
N SER A 108 39.46 124.36 -47.43
CA SER A 108 40.28 125.47 -47.90
C SER A 108 41.78 125.12 -47.79
N PRO A 109 42.25 124.09 -48.51
CA PRO A 109 43.59 123.55 -48.34
C PRO A 109 44.69 124.53 -48.79
N GLU A 110 45.71 124.70 -47.93
CA GLU A 110 46.90 125.47 -48.24
C GLU A 110 48.05 124.54 -48.65
N ARG A 111 48.69 124.82 -49.80
CA ARG A 111 49.74 123.97 -50.39
C ARG A 111 50.78 123.48 -49.37
N GLU A 112 51.41 124.39 -48.64
CA GLU A 112 52.49 124.04 -47.71
C GLU A 112 51.99 123.12 -46.60
N ARG A 113 50.79 123.40 -46.08
CA ARG A 113 50.16 122.61 -45.03
C ARG A 113 49.72 121.24 -45.54
N THR A 114 49.13 121.16 -46.73
CA THR A 114 48.74 119.88 -47.36
C THR A 114 49.94 118.95 -47.54
N ILE A 115 51.10 119.47 -47.95
CA ILE A 115 52.35 118.68 -48.08
C ILE A 115 52.80 118.11 -46.74
N VAL A 116 52.72 118.91 -45.66
CA VAL A 116 53.10 118.45 -44.32
C VAL A 116 52.11 117.37 -43.81
N LEU A 117 50.82 117.58 -44.00
CA LEU A 117 49.77 116.62 -43.63
C LEU A 117 49.94 115.29 -44.38
N LEU A 118 50.14 115.34 -45.71
CA LEU A 118 50.38 114.14 -46.50
C LEU A 118 51.65 113.41 -46.07
N SER A 119 52.73 114.13 -45.77
CA SER A 119 53.96 113.51 -45.26
C SER A 119 53.71 112.77 -43.93
N ALA A 120 52.93 113.37 -43.02
CA ALA A 120 52.57 112.76 -41.74
C ALA A 120 51.69 111.51 -41.94
N PHE A 121 50.66 111.63 -42.77
CA PHE A 121 49.71 110.55 -43.05
C PHE A 121 50.41 109.39 -43.76
N ILE A 122 51.24 109.68 -44.75
CA ILE A 122 51.97 108.63 -45.49
C ILE A 122 52.90 107.87 -44.54
N ASN A 123 53.63 108.59 -43.69
CA ASN A 123 54.52 107.98 -42.71
C ASN A 123 53.75 107.08 -41.72
N PHE A 124 52.56 107.54 -41.28
CA PHE A 124 51.72 106.76 -40.37
C PHE A 124 51.16 105.50 -41.02
N VAL A 125 50.64 105.59 -42.26
CA VAL A 125 50.15 104.41 -43.00
C VAL A 125 51.27 103.38 -43.22
N LYS A 126 52.48 103.83 -43.62
CA LYS A 126 53.62 102.91 -43.75
C LYS A 126 54.01 102.25 -42.43
N PHE A 127 53.91 102.98 -41.32
CA PHE A 127 54.15 102.41 -39.99
C PHE A 127 53.11 101.33 -39.65
N THR A 128 51.83 101.57 -39.93
CA THR A 128 50.78 100.57 -39.67
C THR A 128 50.97 99.33 -40.56
N GLU A 129 51.29 99.50 -41.83
CA GLU A 129 51.55 98.38 -42.75
C GLU A 129 52.72 97.50 -42.27
N GLN A 130 53.81 98.13 -41.81
CA GLN A 130 55.01 97.40 -41.42
C GLN A 130 54.90 96.69 -40.07
N TYR A 131 54.20 97.28 -39.10
CA TYR A 131 54.24 96.83 -37.72
C TYR A 131 52.89 96.35 -37.17
N CYS A 132 51.77 96.82 -37.74
CA CYS A 132 50.44 96.49 -37.23
C CYS A 132 49.74 95.40 -38.06
N ASP A 133 49.93 95.35 -39.38
CA ASP A 133 49.18 94.44 -40.26
C ASP A 133 49.36 92.97 -39.89
N VAL A 134 50.57 92.53 -39.55
CA VAL A 134 50.82 91.13 -39.14
C VAL A 134 50.02 90.79 -37.89
N PHE A 135 50.08 91.64 -36.87
CA PHE A 135 49.36 91.46 -35.62
C PHE A 135 47.83 91.52 -35.82
N LEU A 136 47.35 92.49 -36.60
CA LEU A 136 45.93 92.66 -36.89
C LEU A 136 45.39 91.48 -37.70
N LYS A 137 46.15 90.97 -38.67
CA LYS A 137 45.77 89.79 -39.45
C LYS A 137 45.64 88.55 -38.58
N GLU A 138 46.63 88.26 -37.74
CA GLU A 138 46.56 87.13 -36.80
C GLU A 138 45.36 87.26 -35.85
N LEU A 139 45.08 88.48 -35.37
CA LEU A 139 43.95 88.73 -34.48
C LEU A 139 42.60 88.56 -35.20
N ARG A 140 42.48 89.03 -36.45
CA ARG A 140 41.28 88.83 -37.29
C ARG A 140 41.06 87.34 -37.56
N GLU A 141 42.08 86.61 -38.00
CA GLU A 141 42.01 85.16 -38.25
C GLU A 141 41.59 84.39 -37.00
N ARG A 142 42.14 84.75 -35.83
CA ARG A 142 41.74 84.13 -34.55
C ARG A 142 40.30 84.46 -34.18
N SER A 143 39.86 85.69 -34.40
CA SER A 143 38.48 86.11 -34.14
C SER A 143 37.51 85.33 -35.04
N ASP A 144 37.80 85.23 -36.33
CA ASP A 144 36.98 84.50 -37.30
C ASP A 144 36.90 83.01 -36.96
N ALA A 145 38.02 82.40 -36.57
CA ALA A 145 38.05 81.01 -36.10
C ALA A 145 37.17 80.79 -34.86
N LEU A 146 37.17 81.74 -33.91
CA LEU A 146 36.31 81.68 -32.73
C LEU A 146 34.83 81.85 -33.06
N ILE A 147 34.49 82.69 -34.04
CA ILE A 147 33.11 82.85 -34.52
C ILE A 147 32.61 81.54 -35.13
N ILE A 148 33.43 80.90 -35.98
CA ILE A 148 33.08 79.60 -36.58
C ILE A 148 32.88 78.53 -35.50
N GLN A 149 33.78 78.45 -34.51
CA GLN A 149 33.64 77.50 -33.39
C GLN A 149 32.38 77.76 -32.55
N ARG A 150 32.04 79.02 -32.31
CA ARG A 150 30.79 79.40 -31.64
C ARG A 150 29.59 78.90 -32.42
N ASP A 151 29.59 79.08 -33.74
CA ASP A 151 28.46 78.70 -34.59
C ASP A 151 28.26 77.20 -34.66
N ASP A 152 29.34 76.43 -34.83
CA ASP A 152 29.29 74.97 -34.78
C ASP A 152 28.80 74.47 -33.40
N ALA A 153 29.30 75.05 -32.31
CA ALA A 153 28.84 74.70 -30.97
C ALA A 153 27.35 75.05 -30.74
N ALA A 154 26.88 76.17 -31.30
CA ALA A 154 25.48 76.57 -31.22
C ALA A 154 24.57 75.64 -32.02
N GLU A 155 25.01 75.21 -33.21
CA GLU A 155 24.30 74.23 -34.03
C GLU A 155 24.20 72.87 -33.33
N GLN A 156 25.32 72.34 -32.83
CA GLN A 156 25.34 71.08 -32.06
C GLN A 156 24.44 71.12 -30.82
N LEU A 157 24.45 72.25 -30.11
CA LEU A 157 23.58 72.46 -28.95
C LEU A 157 22.10 72.47 -29.34
N ASN A 158 21.75 73.05 -30.48
CA ASN A 158 20.38 73.04 -30.98
C ASN A 158 19.92 71.62 -31.37
N ASP A 159 20.79 70.87 -32.06
CA ASP A 159 20.56 69.47 -32.43
C ASP A 159 20.30 68.58 -31.20
N VAL A 160 21.13 68.72 -30.17
CA VAL A 160 20.98 67.95 -28.92
C VAL A 160 19.70 68.34 -28.20
N LYS A 161 19.35 69.63 -28.16
CA LYS A 161 18.09 70.09 -27.58
C LYS A 161 16.88 69.51 -28.31
N GLN A 162 16.90 69.47 -29.64
CA GLN A 162 15.81 68.89 -30.42
C GLN A 162 15.65 67.40 -30.12
N LYS A 163 16.73 66.62 -30.12
CA LYS A 163 16.71 65.18 -29.78
C LYS A 163 16.20 64.94 -28.36
N LEU A 164 16.56 65.80 -27.42
CA LEU A 164 16.11 65.71 -26.03
C LEU A 164 14.61 65.98 -25.89
N GLU A 165 14.05 66.94 -26.62
CA GLU A 165 12.61 67.18 -26.65
C GLU A 165 11.84 66.04 -27.34
N GLU A 166 12.39 65.46 -28.41
CA GLU A 166 11.82 64.26 -29.04
C GLU A 166 11.79 63.06 -28.07
N LEU A 167 12.84 62.85 -27.28
CA LEU A 167 12.86 61.79 -26.26
C LEU A 167 11.87 62.06 -25.14
N LYS A 168 11.79 63.30 -24.64
CA LYS A 168 10.79 63.68 -23.61
C LYS A 168 9.37 63.43 -24.11
N THR A 169 9.05 63.87 -25.32
CA THR A 169 7.71 63.68 -25.90
C THR A 169 7.40 62.19 -26.07
N ARG A 170 8.36 61.37 -26.50
CA ARG A 170 8.20 59.90 -26.53
C ARG A 170 7.93 59.31 -25.14
N ILE A 171 8.72 59.68 -24.13
CA ILE A 171 8.51 59.22 -22.75
C ILE A 171 7.10 59.59 -22.26
N THR A 172 6.67 60.83 -22.47
CA THR A 172 5.32 61.26 -22.04
C THR A 172 4.20 60.52 -22.77
N ARG A 173 4.42 60.11 -24.02
CA ARG A 173 3.46 59.31 -24.81
C ARG A 173 3.42 57.85 -24.34
N ASP A 174 4.58 57.28 -24.02
CA ASP A 174 4.72 55.87 -23.68
C ASP A 174 4.36 55.60 -22.20
N GLN A 175 4.52 56.60 -21.31
CA GLN A 175 4.20 56.52 -19.89
C GLN A 175 2.81 55.95 -19.58
N PRO A 176 1.69 56.47 -20.15
CA PRO A 176 0.36 55.94 -19.86
C PRO A 176 0.17 54.48 -20.33
N VAL A 177 0.87 54.08 -21.41
CA VAL A 177 0.84 52.70 -21.90
C VAL A 177 1.58 51.79 -20.93
N CYS A 178 2.75 52.21 -20.44
CA CYS A 178 3.49 51.50 -19.40
C CYS A 178 2.66 51.36 -18.12
N ASP A 179 2.04 52.44 -17.65
CA ASP A 179 1.21 52.42 -16.43
C ASP A 179 0.02 51.47 -16.57
N ARG A 180 -0.64 51.47 -17.75
CA ARG A 180 -1.72 50.52 -18.04
C ARG A 180 -1.23 49.07 -18.01
N LEU A 181 -0.11 48.77 -18.67
CA LEU A 181 0.45 47.42 -18.72
C LEU A 181 0.90 46.93 -17.35
N ILE A 182 1.46 47.81 -16.51
CA ILE A 182 1.80 47.51 -15.12
C ILE A 182 0.52 47.18 -14.33
N GLY A 183 -0.54 47.98 -14.49
CA GLY A 183 -1.86 47.71 -13.90
C GLY A 183 -2.44 46.36 -14.32
N GLU A 184 -2.42 46.04 -15.62
CA GLU A 184 -2.88 44.75 -16.15
C GLU A 184 -2.05 43.58 -15.60
N ASN A 185 -0.72 43.73 -15.54
CA ASN A 185 0.17 42.69 -15.05
C ASN A 185 -0.04 42.41 -13.56
N THR A 186 -0.20 43.46 -12.74
CA THR A 186 -0.51 43.30 -11.31
C THR A 186 -1.87 42.63 -11.09
N ALA A 187 -2.89 43.00 -11.88
CA ALA A 187 -4.20 42.36 -11.83
C ALA A 187 -4.14 40.87 -12.22
N LEU A 188 -3.45 40.53 -13.32
CA LEU A 188 -3.23 39.15 -13.75
C LEU A 188 -2.45 38.33 -12.72
N THR A 189 -1.44 38.93 -12.10
CA THR A 189 -0.66 38.29 -11.04
C THR A 189 -1.56 37.98 -9.83
N SER A 190 -2.43 38.93 -9.44
CA SER A 190 -3.39 38.72 -8.36
C SER A 190 -4.38 37.60 -8.67
N THR A 191 -4.95 37.56 -9.88
CA THR A 191 -5.90 36.49 -10.27
C THR A 191 -5.22 35.13 -10.36
N MET A 192 -3.96 35.07 -10.81
CA MET A 192 -3.14 33.86 -10.80
C MET A 192 -2.97 33.32 -9.38
N PHE A 193 -2.63 34.17 -8.40
CA PHE A 193 -2.48 33.75 -7.01
C PHE A 193 -3.79 33.24 -6.41
N ILE A 194 -4.91 33.94 -6.64
CA ILE A 194 -6.24 33.50 -6.18
C ILE A 194 -6.60 32.14 -6.78
N THR A 195 -6.41 31.97 -8.09
CA THR A 195 -6.72 30.71 -8.79
C THR A 195 -5.84 29.58 -8.28
N LYS A 196 -4.56 29.84 -8.01
CA LYS A 196 -3.63 28.85 -7.44
C LYS A 196 -4.05 28.43 -6.03
N ASP A 197 -4.48 29.36 -5.17
CA ASP A 197 -4.98 29.03 -3.83
C ASP A 197 -6.27 28.20 -3.89
N ALA A 198 -7.21 28.58 -4.76
CA ALA A 198 -8.44 27.81 -5.00
C ALA A 198 -8.14 26.40 -5.53
N GLN A 199 -7.18 26.28 -6.46
CA GLN A 199 -6.72 24.99 -6.97
C GLN A 199 -6.10 24.13 -5.85
N GLN A 200 -5.26 24.72 -5.00
CA GLN A 200 -4.63 24.00 -3.90
C GLN A 200 -5.67 23.46 -2.90
N LYS A 201 -6.69 24.27 -2.58
CA LYS A 201 -7.83 23.83 -1.75
C LYS A 201 -8.58 22.68 -2.40
N ALA A 202 -8.92 22.80 -3.68
CA ALA A 202 -9.63 21.75 -4.42
C ALA A 202 -8.83 20.44 -4.48
N ILE A 203 -7.50 20.50 -4.65
CA ILE A 203 -6.63 19.32 -4.58
C ILE A 203 -6.70 18.68 -3.19
N GLY A 204 -6.60 19.48 -2.12
CA GLY A 204 -6.74 18.99 -0.75
C GLY A 204 -8.08 18.30 -0.49
N ASP A 205 -9.19 18.90 -0.95
CA ASP A 205 -10.53 18.31 -0.85
C ASP A 205 -10.61 16.97 -1.61
N VAL A 206 -10.05 16.90 -2.83
CA VAL A 206 -10.01 15.67 -3.62
C VAL A 206 -9.23 14.56 -2.90
N GLU A 207 -8.10 14.89 -2.26
CA GLU A 207 -7.33 13.93 -1.46
C GLU A 207 -8.12 13.44 -0.24
N GLN A 208 -8.80 14.34 0.47
CA GLN A 208 -9.69 13.97 1.58
C GLN A 208 -10.84 13.07 1.12
N TYR A 209 -11.52 13.41 0.03
CA TYR A 209 -12.60 12.57 -0.52
C TYR A 209 -12.09 11.20 -0.97
N LYS A 210 -10.88 11.11 -1.54
CA LYS A 210 -10.26 9.82 -1.86
C LYS A 210 -9.99 9.00 -0.59
N ALA A 211 -9.44 9.61 0.46
CA ALA A 211 -9.21 8.93 1.74
C ALA A 211 -10.53 8.41 2.33
N ASN A 212 -11.55 9.27 2.42
CA ASN A 212 -12.87 8.91 2.94
C ASN A 212 -13.51 7.79 2.11
N ARG A 213 -13.40 7.84 0.78
CA ARG A 213 -13.87 6.78 -0.11
C ARG A 213 -13.19 5.44 0.20
N THR A 214 -11.86 5.44 0.40
CA THR A 214 -11.15 4.20 0.73
C THR A 214 -11.53 3.64 2.10
N GLU A 215 -11.77 4.51 3.08
CA GLU A 215 -12.24 4.11 4.41
C GLU A 215 -13.66 3.52 4.35
N LEU A 216 -14.58 4.20 3.67
CA LEU A 216 -15.95 3.71 3.47
C LEU A 216 -15.98 2.39 2.70
N LEU A 217 -15.10 2.20 1.71
CA LEU A 217 -14.97 0.92 1.00
C LEU A 217 -14.48 -0.21 1.92
N LYS A 218 -13.48 0.04 2.77
CA LYS A 218 -13.02 -0.92 3.78
C LYS A 218 -14.15 -1.27 4.75
N ARG A 219 -14.89 -0.27 5.23
CA ARG A 219 -16.02 -0.47 6.14
C ARG A 219 -17.16 -1.25 5.48
N LYS A 220 -17.46 -0.97 4.22
CA LYS A 220 -18.42 -1.74 3.41
C LYS A 220 -17.98 -3.20 3.27
N GLN A 221 -16.71 -3.46 2.98
CA GLN A 221 -16.17 -4.82 2.88
C GLN A 221 -16.27 -5.57 4.22
N ALA A 222 -15.93 -4.91 5.33
CA ALA A 222 -16.05 -5.48 6.67
C ALA A 222 -17.50 -5.86 6.99
N LEU A 223 -18.46 -4.93 6.79
CA LEU A 223 -19.89 -5.19 6.98
C LEU A 223 -20.41 -6.31 6.07
N SER A 224 -19.96 -6.36 4.80
CA SER A 224 -20.33 -7.45 3.90
C SER A 224 -19.83 -8.80 4.41
N GLY A 225 -18.61 -8.85 4.97
CA GLY A 225 -18.07 -10.05 5.61
C GLY A 225 -18.85 -10.46 6.85
N GLU A 226 -19.25 -9.50 7.69
CA GLU A 226 -20.12 -9.76 8.85
C GLU A 226 -21.49 -10.29 8.43
N ILE A 227 -22.13 -9.70 7.43
CA ILE A 227 -23.40 -10.18 6.88
C ILE A 227 -23.26 -11.62 6.40
N GLN A 228 -22.21 -11.92 5.63
CA GLN A 228 -21.97 -13.28 5.13
C GLN A 228 -21.76 -14.29 6.27
N ALA A 229 -21.00 -13.90 7.30
CA ALA A 229 -20.80 -14.74 8.49
C ALA A 229 -22.11 -15.01 9.26
N VAL A 230 -22.99 -14.01 9.34
CA VAL A 230 -24.33 -14.15 9.93
C VAL A 230 -25.23 -15.01 9.05
N GLU A 231 -25.22 -14.84 7.73
CA GLU A 231 -25.95 -15.71 6.79
C GLU A 231 -25.50 -17.17 6.92
N ASP A 232 -24.20 -17.42 7.01
CA ASP A 232 -23.63 -18.76 7.27
C ASP A 232 -24.04 -19.32 8.64
N ALA A 233 -24.17 -18.47 9.66
CA ALA A 233 -24.70 -18.88 10.96
C ALA A 233 -26.20 -19.20 10.89
N ILE A 234 -26.99 -18.41 10.14
CA ILE A 234 -28.41 -18.65 9.89
C ILE A 234 -28.61 -19.95 9.13
N THR A 235 -27.85 -20.21 8.06
CA THR A 235 -27.96 -21.45 7.28
C THR A 235 -27.57 -22.67 8.11
N ARG A 236 -26.48 -22.60 8.90
CA ARG A 236 -26.11 -23.64 9.88
C ARG A 236 -27.18 -23.86 10.94
N THR A 237 -27.83 -22.80 11.41
CA THR A 237 -28.92 -22.93 12.39
C THR A 237 -30.17 -23.52 11.74
N ARG A 238 -30.53 -23.09 10.53
CA ARG A 238 -31.64 -23.63 9.74
C ARG A 238 -31.46 -25.11 9.40
N SER A 239 -30.23 -25.58 9.19
CA SER A 239 -29.97 -27.02 8.98
C SER A 239 -30.09 -27.85 10.27
N ARG A 240 -29.85 -27.23 11.44
CA ARG A 240 -30.06 -27.86 12.76
C ARG A 240 -31.50 -27.80 13.25
N ILE A 241 -32.30 -26.85 12.76
CA ILE A 241 -33.73 -26.81 13.01
C ILE A 241 -34.41 -27.88 12.15
N VAL A 242 -35.30 -28.64 12.78
CA VAL A 242 -36.14 -29.63 12.10
C VAL A 242 -36.97 -28.94 11.02
N GLN A 243 -36.70 -29.22 9.75
CA GLN A 243 -37.35 -28.52 8.62
C GLN A 243 -38.86 -28.83 8.48
N SER A 244 -39.34 -29.91 9.10
CA SER A 244 -40.78 -30.21 9.16
C SER A 244 -41.12 -30.82 10.53
N PRO A 245 -41.51 -29.98 11.50
CA PRO A 245 -41.96 -30.43 12.82
C PRO A 245 -43.12 -31.41 12.72
N GLU A 246 -44.01 -31.21 11.73
CA GLU A 246 -45.16 -32.09 11.47
C GLU A 246 -44.74 -33.48 10.98
N ARG A 247 -43.66 -33.59 10.19
CA ARG A 247 -43.14 -34.91 9.78
C ARG A 247 -42.59 -35.68 10.99
N ILE A 248 -41.85 -35.01 11.88
CA ILE A 248 -41.35 -35.66 13.10
C ILE A 248 -42.49 -36.00 14.06
N LYS A 249 -43.49 -35.12 14.26
CA LYS A 249 -44.70 -35.45 15.03
C LYS A 249 -45.41 -36.67 14.47
N LYS A 250 -45.60 -36.75 13.15
CA LYS A 250 -46.21 -37.90 12.49
C LYS A 250 -45.39 -39.18 12.68
N THR A 251 -44.06 -39.11 12.57
CA THR A 251 -43.16 -40.24 12.83
C THR A 251 -43.21 -40.68 14.29
N ILE A 252 -43.24 -39.75 15.26
CA ILE A 252 -43.38 -40.06 16.68
C ILE A 252 -44.74 -40.72 16.95
N LEU A 253 -45.82 -40.24 16.31
CA LEU A 253 -47.15 -40.81 16.46
C LEU A 253 -47.19 -42.25 15.92
N VAL A 254 -46.62 -42.48 14.73
CA VAL A 254 -46.47 -43.83 14.14
C VAL A 254 -45.61 -44.73 15.01
N MET A 255 -44.46 -44.24 15.50
CA MET A 255 -43.59 -44.99 16.41
C MET A 255 -44.28 -45.31 17.75
N SER A 256 -45.10 -44.40 18.27
CA SER A 256 -45.89 -44.63 19.48
C SER A 256 -46.93 -45.72 19.24
N THR A 257 -47.60 -45.71 18.08
CA THR A 257 -48.56 -46.76 17.74
C THR A 257 -47.88 -48.12 17.57
N THR A 258 -46.75 -48.21 16.86
CA THR A 258 -46.00 -49.47 16.75
C THR A 258 -45.46 -49.93 18.09
N LEU A 259 -44.98 -49.03 18.97
CA LEU A 259 -44.52 -49.41 20.31
C LEU A 259 -45.66 -49.98 21.16
N THR A 260 -46.89 -49.46 21.03
CA THR A 260 -48.05 -50.04 21.72
C THR A 260 -48.46 -51.40 21.16
N GLU A 261 -48.29 -51.63 19.85
CA GLU A 261 -48.50 -52.94 19.22
C GLU A 261 -47.43 -53.94 19.65
N ASP A 262 -46.16 -53.53 19.66
CA ASP A 262 -45.03 -54.34 20.11
C ASP A 262 -45.16 -54.73 21.58
N LYS A 263 -45.65 -53.82 22.45
CA LYS A 263 -45.96 -54.19 23.84
C LYS A 263 -47.04 -55.26 23.94
N LYS A 264 -48.06 -55.21 23.07
CA LYS A 264 -49.12 -56.24 23.04
C LYS A 264 -48.57 -57.57 22.53
N THR A 265 -47.73 -57.57 21.50
CA THR A 265 -47.12 -58.80 20.97
C THR A 265 -46.16 -59.43 21.98
N VAL A 266 -45.34 -58.63 22.68
CA VAL A 266 -44.46 -59.09 23.76
C VAL A 266 -45.29 -59.72 24.89
N ALA A 267 -46.34 -59.08 25.37
CA ALA A 267 -47.21 -59.66 26.41
C ALA A 267 -47.85 -61.00 25.96
N LEU A 268 -48.22 -61.11 24.68
CA LEU A 268 -48.72 -62.35 24.08
C LEU A 268 -47.66 -63.46 24.06
N HIS A 269 -46.42 -63.10 23.68
CA HIS A 269 -45.29 -64.04 23.66
C HIS A 269 -44.84 -64.44 25.07
N GLU A 270 -44.84 -63.53 26.06
CA GLU A 270 -44.57 -63.86 27.46
C GLU A 270 -45.61 -64.82 28.05
N ASN A 271 -46.89 -64.62 27.73
CA ASN A 271 -47.96 -65.55 28.12
C ASN A 271 -47.73 -66.94 27.50
N LYS A 272 -47.40 -67.01 26.20
CA LYS A 272 -47.07 -68.28 25.54
C LYS A 272 -45.81 -68.93 26.11
N ALA A 273 -44.78 -68.16 26.44
CA ALA A 273 -43.56 -68.66 27.06
C ALA A 273 -43.84 -69.24 28.45
N ARG A 274 -44.67 -68.59 29.27
CA ARG A 274 -45.12 -69.14 30.56
C ARG A 274 -45.90 -70.45 30.41
N ASP A 275 -46.79 -70.53 29.43
CA ASP A 275 -47.57 -71.75 29.16
C ASP A 275 -46.67 -72.91 28.68
N LEU A 276 -45.69 -72.63 27.81
CA LEU A 276 -44.69 -73.60 27.39
C LEU A 276 -43.78 -74.03 28.54
N GLN A 277 -43.38 -73.11 29.43
CA GLN A 277 -42.57 -73.46 30.60
C GLN A 277 -43.33 -74.37 31.57
N ALA A 278 -44.65 -74.15 31.75
CA ALA A 278 -45.49 -75.05 32.53
C ALA A 278 -45.55 -76.46 31.90
N LYS A 279 -45.65 -76.56 30.58
CA LYS A 279 -45.59 -77.84 29.85
C LYS A 279 -44.24 -78.54 29.96
N ILE A 280 -43.13 -77.79 29.91
CA ILE A 280 -41.78 -78.33 30.12
C ILE A 280 -41.64 -78.89 31.53
N ASN A 281 -42.12 -78.18 32.56
CA ASN A 281 -42.06 -78.67 33.94
C ASN A 281 -42.90 -79.96 34.12
N ALA A 282 -44.05 -80.06 33.45
CA ALA A 282 -44.86 -81.28 33.45
C ALA A 282 -44.12 -82.46 32.77
N LEU A 283 -43.47 -82.22 31.62
CA LEU A 283 -42.66 -83.22 30.94
C LEU A 283 -41.44 -83.66 31.76
N HIS A 284 -40.80 -82.73 32.49
CA HIS A 284 -39.67 -83.07 33.36
C HIS A 284 -40.09 -83.95 34.55
N ASN A 285 -41.28 -83.73 35.11
CA ASN A 285 -41.83 -84.63 36.14
C ASN A 285 -42.07 -86.04 35.57
N ILE A 286 -42.64 -86.14 34.37
CA ILE A 286 -42.83 -87.43 33.67
C ILE A 286 -41.48 -88.10 33.40
N GLU A 287 -40.46 -87.35 32.96
CA GLU A 287 -39.10 -87.85 32.76
C GLU A 287 -38.51 -88.44 34.06
N LYS A 288 -38.71 -87.75 35.19
CA LYS A 288 -38.25 -88.21 36.50
C LYS A 288 -38.94 -89.51 36.93
N ASP A 289 -40.25 -89.63 36.71
CA ASP A 289 -41.01 -90.85 37.02
C ASP A 289 -40.54 -92.03 36.16
N VAL A 290 -40.31 -91.81 34.86
CA VAL A 290 -39.75 -92.84 33.95
C VAL A 290 -38.35 -93.27 34.39
N ARG A 291 -37.51 -92.33 34.81
CA ARG A 291 -36.18 -92.64 35.34
C ARG A 291 -36.26 -93.47 36.62
N GLY A 292 -37.20 -93.15 37.51
CA GLY A 292 -37.48 -93.96 38.71
C GLY A 292 -37.94 -95.39 38.37
N CYS A 293 -38.79 -95.56 37.37
CA CYS A 293 -39.18 -96.90 36.89
C CYS A 293 -37.97 -97.69 36.35
N ILE A 294 -37.05 -97.04 35.63
CA ILE A 294 -35.84 -97.69 35.11
C ILE A 294 -34.95 -98.17 36.27
N GLU A 295 -34.74 -97.36 37.30
CA GLU A 295 -33.95 -97.74 38.48
C GLU A 295 -34.59 -98.93 39.25
N GLN A 296 -35.92 -98.96 39.35
CA GLN A 296 -36.64 -100.08 39.93
C GLN A 296 -36.45 -101.37 39.11
N ILE A 297 -36.53 -101.28 37.77
CA ILE A 297 -36.29 -102.43 36.88
C ILE A 297 -34.85 -102.96 37.02
N GLN A 298 -33.84 -102.07 37.06
CA GLN A 298 -32.45 -102.47 37.27
C GLN A 298 -32.20 -103.09 38.65
N THR A 299 -33.00 -102.75 39.64
CA THR A 299 -32.92 -103.36 40.97
C THR A 299 -33.53 -104.77 40.94
N ILE A 300 -34.68 -104.94 40.30
CA ILE A 300 -35.31 -106.25 40.08
C ILE A 300 -34.39 -107.17 39.28
N GLU A 301 -33.75 -106.67 38.23
CA GLU A 301 -32.82 -107.45 37.39
C GLU A 301 -31.62 -107.98 38.20
N ARG A 302 -31.08 -107.17 39.12
CA ARG A 302 -30.02 -107.60 40.05
C ARG A 302 -30.50 -108.66 41.05
N GLU A 303 -31.72 -108.52 41.57
CA GLU A 303 -32.30 -109.53 42.46
C GLU A 303 -32.54 -110.87 41.74
N VAL A 304 -33.02 -110.83 40.50
CA VAL A 304 -33.21 -112.03 39.66
C VAL A 304 -31.88 -112.74 39.42
N GLN A 305 -30.80 -112.02 39.08
CA GLN A 305 -29.47 -112.63 38.91
C GLN A 305 -28.95 -113.26 40.21
N SER A 306 -29.15 -112.61 41.36
CA SER A 306 -28.78 -113.18 42.66
C SER A 306 -29.56 -114.47 42.97
N LEU A 307 -30.85 -114.48 42.63
CA LEU A 307 -31.73 -115.62 42.84
C LEU A 307 -31.31 -116.81 41.96
N GLU A 308 -30.97 -116.60 40.69
CA GLU A 308 -30.44 -117.64 39.80
C GLU A 308 -29.14 -118.29 40.33
N VAL A 309 -28.22 -117.49 40.88
CA VAL A 309 -26.99 -118.00 41.50
C VAL A 309 -27.30 -118.88 42.72
N SER A 310 -28.24 -118.45 43.57
CA SER A 310 -28.68 -119.23 44.73
C SER A 310 -29.37 -120.54 44.32
N GLN A 311 -30.15 -120.53 43.22
CA GLN A 311 -30.84 -121.70 42.70
C GLN A 311 -29.87 -122.73 42.12
N LYS A 312 -28.82 -122.28 41.41
CA LYS A 312 -27.73 -123.15 40.94
C LYS A 312 -26.98 -123.79 42.12
N ALA A 313 -26.68 -123.03 43.16
CA ALA A 313 -26.03 -123.54 44.37
C ALA A 313 -26.90 -124.57 45.12
N LEU A 314 -28.21 -124.32 45.23
CA LEU A 314 -29.19 -125.26 45.77
C LEU A 314 -29.26 -126.57 44.96
N GLY A 315 -29.22 -126.48 43.63
CA GLY A 315 -29.17 -127.65 42.75
C GLY A 315 -27.92 -128.51 42.98
N GLN A 316 -26.74 -127.89 43.12
CA GLN A 316 -25.49 -128.58 43.42
C GLN A 316 -25.51 -129.28 44.79
N LEU A 317 -26.05 -128.61 45.82
CA LEU A 317 -26.22 -129.17 47.16
C LEU A 317 -27.18 -130.36 47.18
N ARG A 318 -28.26 -130.31 46.39
CA ARG A 318 -29.20 -131.43 46.25
C ARG A 318 -28.53 -132.67 45.64
N ASN A 319 -27.75 -132.48 44.58
CA ASN A 319 -27.02 -133.58 43.93
C ASN A 319 -25.99 -134.22 44.89
N LEU A 320 -25.26 -133.42 45.67
CA LEU A 320 -24.35 -133.92 46.71
C LEU A 320 -25.09 -134.70 47.81
N LEU A 321 -26.28 -134.25 48.19
CA LEU A 321 -27.10 -134.95 49.18
C LEU A 321 -27.59 -136.31 48.66
N ASP A 322 -28.00 -136.38 47.39
CA ASP A 322 -28.39 -137.64 46.74
C ASP A 322 -27.21 -138.62 46.65
N GLU A 323 -26.00 -138.16 46.31
CA GLU A 323 -24.78 -138.99 46.35
C GLU A 323 -24.53 -139.56 47.76
N LYS A 324 -24.67 -138.75 48.81
CA LYS A 324 -24.50 -139.21 50.20
C LYS A 324 -25.60 -140.17 50.66
N ILE A 325 -26.82 -140.04 50.16
CA ILE A 325 -27.91 -141.00 50.42
C ILE A 325 -27.59 -142.37 49.80
N ILE A 326 -27.06 -142.38 48.57
CA ILE A 326 -26.63 -143.61 47.88
C ILE A 326 -25.51 -144.29 48.67
N GLU A 327 -24.48 -143.53 49.04
CA GLU A 327 -23.32 -144.03 49.82
C GLU A 327 -23.76 -144.65 51.17
N ARG A 328 -24.70 -144.01 51.87
CA ARG A 328 -25.29 -144.53 53.12
C ARG A 328 -26.03 -145.86 52.90
N ASN A 329 -26.79 -145.98 51.82
CA ASN A 329 -27.58 -147.18 51.53
C ASN A 329 -26.68 -148.39 51.18
N GLU A 330 -25.57 -148.16 50.49
CA GLU A 330 -24.58 -149.19 50.20
C GLU A 330 -23.87 -149.69 51.47
N LEU A 331 -23.48 -148.77 52.36
CA LEU A 331 -22.87 -149.11 53.65
C LEU A 331 -23.83 -149.92 54.54
N ARG A 332 -25.12 -149.55 54.56
CA ARG A 332 -26.16 -150.29 55.29
C ARG A 332 -26.32 -151.72 54.76
N SER A 333 -26.29 -151.89 53.44
CA SER A 333 -26.38 -153.20 52.78
C SER A 333 -25.17 -154.09 53.07
N ARG A 334 -23.96 -153.51 53.13
CA ARG A 334 -22.73 -154.24 53.56
C ARG A 334 -22.81 -154.68 55.03
N GLN A 335 -23.39 -153.86 55.90
CA GLN A 335 -23.53 -154.17 57.32
C GLN A 335 -24.48 -155.36 57.54
N GLU A 336 -25.61 -155.43 56.82
CA GLU A 336 -26.55 -156.55 56.88
C GLU A 336 -25.96 -157.88 56.39
N LEU A 337 -25.16 -157.84 55.32
CA LEU A 337 -24.45 -159.01 54.78
C LEU A 337 -23.45 -159.61 55.79
N ASN A 338 -22.69 -158.76 56.48
CA ASN A 338 -21.75 -159.20 57.51
C ASN A 338 -22.47 -159.75 58.77
N LEU A 339 -23.60 -159.13 59.17
CA LEU A 339 -24.44 -159.65 60.25
C LEU A 339 -25.03 -161.04 59.91
N ARG A 340 -25.44 -161.28 58.65
CA ARG A 340 -25.89 -162.60 58.19
C ARG A 340 -24.78 -163.65 58.24
N LYS A 341 -23.54 -163.33 57.84
CA LYS A 341 -22.39 -164.24 57.90
C LYS A 341 -22.04 -164.64 59.35
N LEU A 342 -22.07 -163.69 60.28
CA LEU A 342 -21.86 -163.95 61.72
C LEU A 342 -22.96 -164.82 62.33
N LYS A 343 -24.23 -164.60 61.94
CA LYS A 343 -25.37 -165.41 62.39
C LYS A 343 -25.27 -166.86 61.91
N ASN A 344 -24.75 -167.08 60.70
CA ASN A 344 -24.53 -168.43 60.14
C ASN A 344 -23.36 -169.16 60.81
N MET A 345 -22.26 -168.47 61.13
CA MET A 345 -21.17 -169.05 61.91
C MET A 345 -21.60 -169.45 63.33
N ARG A 346 -22.42 -168.61 64.00
CA ARG A 346 -22.98 -168.92 65.33
C ARG A 346 -23.97 -170.11 65.30
N LYS A 347 -24.75 -170.26 64.23
CA LYS A 347 -25.69 -171.39 64.08
C LYS A 347 -24.99 -172.73 63.87
N ARG A 348 -23.88 -172.80 63.14
CA ARG A 348 -23.14 -174.07 62.93
C ARG A 348 -22.36 -174.52 64.17
N LYS A 349 -21.70 -173.61 64.90
CA LYS A 349 -21.07 -173.95 66.19
C LYS A 349 -22.08 -174.48 67.22
N LYS A 350 -23.33 -173.99 67.21
CA LYS A 350 -24.40 -174.51 68.07
C LYS A 350 -24.94 -175.89 67.63
N PHE A 351 -24.94 -176.23 66.34
CA PHE A 351 -25.53 -177.49 65.87
C PHE A 351 -24.67 -178.73 66.15
N GLN A 352 -23.33 -178.60 66.14
CA GLN A 352 -22.43 -179.72 66.48
C GLN A 352 -22.38 -179.99 68.00
N VAL A 353 -22.55 -178.95 68.82
CA VAL A 353 -22.62 -179.09 70.29
C VAL A 353 -23.97 -179.67 70.73
N ASN A 354 -25.08 -179.38 70.03
CA ASN A 354 -26.42 -179.78 70.46
C ASN A 354 -26.87 -181.21 70.08
N LYS A 355 -26.10 -181.97 69.29
CA LYS A 355 -26.37 -183.41 69.08
C LYS A 355 -25.33 -184.37 69.66
N ARG A 356 -24.24 -183.86 70.25
CA ARG A 356 -23.50 -184.53 71.32
C ARG A 356 -24.28 -184.49 72.67
N SER A 357 -25.27 -183.60 72.82
CA SER A 357 -26.08 -183.38 74.05
C SER A 357 -27.54 -183.88 73.99
N SER A 358 -27.99 -184.34 72.81
CA SER A 358 -29.21 -185.14 72.64
C SER A 358 -28.85 -186.53 72.08
N ALA A 359 -27.78 -187.18 72.53
CA ALA A 359 -27.72 -187.82 73.84
C ALA A 359 -29.06 -188.44 74.22
N SER A 360 -28.99 -189.75 74.50
CA SER A 360 -29.26 -190.17 75.88
C SER A 360 -30.72 -190.04 76.37
N LYS A 361 -31.64 -189.51 75.55
CA LYS A 361 -33.08 -189.40 75.82
C LYS A 361 -33.94 -190.39 75.03
N ARG A 362 -33.49 -190.89 73.87
CA ARG A 362 -34.22 -192.00 73.18
C ARG A 362 -33.94 -193.37 73.80
N ASN A 363 -32.79 -193.53 74.45
CA ASN A 363 -32.57 -194.65 75.37
C ASN A 363 -33.29 -194.47 76.72
N MET A 364 -33.84 -193.27 77.04
CA MET A 364 -34.59 -192.98 78.29
C MET A 364 -36.13 -193.07 78.13
N MET A 365 -36.73 -192.81 76.93
CA MET A 365 -38.17 -193.06 76.65
C MET A 365 -38.49 -194.48 76.15
N ARG A 366 -37.49 -195.36 76.20
CA ARG A 366 -37.67 -196.81 76.25
C ARG A 366 -38.35 -197.27 77.57
N TRP A 367 -38.61 -196.38 78.53
CA TRP A 367 -39.06 -196.74 79.89
C TRP A 367 -40.42 -196.16 80.37
N THR A 368 -40.99 -195.06 79.81
CA THR A 368 -42.14 -194.36 80.46
C THR A 368 -43.56 -194.51 79.87
N TRP A 369 -43.81 -195.12 78.69
CA TRP A 369 -45.21 -195.42 78.23
C TRP A 369 -45.60 -196.90 78.24
N ASN A 370 -44.61 -197.79 78.35
CA ASN A 370 -44.85 -199.12 78.91
C ASN A 370 -45.39 -199.06 80.38
N GLU A 371 -45.39 -197.88 81.02
CA GLU A 371 -45.87 -197.63 82.40
C GLU A 371 -47.25 -196.94 82.48
N LYS A 372 -47.72 -196.24 81.42
CA LYS A 372 -49.14 -195.79 81.30
C LYS A 372 -50.08 -196.82 80.68
N LYS A 373 -49.49 -197.92 80.21
CA LYS A 373 -50.10 -199.22 79.93
C LYS A 373 -51.37 -199.54 80.75
N MET A 374 -51.41 -199.31 82.05
CA MET A 374 -52.30 -200.14 82.89
C MET A 374 -53.24 -199.36 83.80
N ILE A 375 -53.31 -198.02 83.67
CA ILE A 375 -53.98 -197.16 84.67
C ILE A 375 -55.36 -196.61 84.23
N SER A 376 -55.76 -196.65 82.95
CA SER A 376 -57.13 -196.22 82.55
C SER A 376 -58.13 -197.31 82.16
N LYS A 377 -57.77 -198.60 82.14
CA LYS A 377 -58.80 -199.67 82.00
C LYS A 377 -58.77 -200.84 83.01
N SER A 378 -57.76 -200.96 83.88
CA SER A 378 -57.90 -201.70 85.16
C SER A 378 -58.40 -200.83 86.33
N ARG A 379 -58.63 -199.53 86.10
CA ARG A 379 -59.43 -198.70 87.02
C ARG A 379 -60.77 -198.35 86.36
N LYS A 380 -61.72 -199.24 86.66
CA LYS A 380 -63.17 -199.02 86.73
C LYS A 380 -63.94 -199.21 85.40
N TYR A 381 -64.45 -200.36 84.93
CA TYR A 381 -64.68 -201.72 85.48
C TYR A 381 -64.61 -201.86 86.99
N GLU A 382 -65.45 -201.09 87.66
CA GLU A 382 -65.85 -201.36 89.02
C GLU A 382 -66.92 -200.33 89.27
N LYS A 383 -68.14 -200.85 89.23
CA LYS A 383 -69.29 -200.27 89.88
C LYS A 383 -69.74 -198.96 89.20
N LYS A 384 -70.65 -198.99 88.21
CA LYS A 384 -71.94 -199.71 88.19
C LYS A 384 -72.59 -199.71 89.56
N GLN A 385 -73.90 -199.74 89.54
CA GLN A 385 -74.68 -199.89 90.73
C GLN A 385 -74.70 -198.67 91.62
N VAL A 386 -75.93 -198.50 92.00
CA VAL A 386 -76.30 -198.06 93.30
C VAL A 386 -76.40 -196.56 93.34
N ARG A 387 -77.51 -196.10 92.74
CA ARG A 387 -78.87 -196.29 93.27
C ARG A 387 -79.09 -195.07 94.10
N TRP A 388 -79.96 -194.27 93.49
CA TRP A 388 -81.29 -194.16 94.03
C TRP A 388 -81.11 -193.49 95.37
N LYS A 389 -81.77 -192.36 95.50
CA LYS A 389 -82.96 -192.50 96.29
C LYS A 389 -84.00 -191.52 95.80
N PRO A 390 -85.26 -191.89 96.04
CA PRO A 390 -86.46 -191.31 95.48
C PRO A 390 -86.63 -189.87 96.01
N ARG A 391 -87.39 -189.03 95.33
CA ARG A 391 -88.54 -189.34 94.48
C ARG A 391 -88.45 -188.76 93.09
#